data_AF-A0A354K694-F1
#
_entry.id   AF-A0A354K694-F1
#
_cell.length_a   1.000
_cell.length_b   1.000
_cell.length_c   1.000
_cell.angle_alpha   90.00
_cell.angle_beta   90.00
_cell.angle_gamma   90.00
#
_symmetry.space_group_name_H-M   'P 1'
#
loop_
_entity.id
_entity.type
_entity.pdbx_description
1 polymer ?
#
loop_
_entity_poly.entity_id
_entity_poly.type
_entity_poly.pdbx_seq_one_letter_code
_entity_poly.pdbx_strand_id
1 'polypeptide(L)'
;MIPYAIHCTACKGVLLFRTDVYVCSSCGKGYSEEQVRNLAEYGSIEARVPMDRNTARRKIAIWIIAGVLLEILVAVCIHPIFLILTLSVHLGFFGAYLRKIRDAVKLPAKKTAPETVEDYIAVFRTIQQNAPECAYAGEAAYQLKMLRERQKVLHYLMGGTQHSFRDAENEAEVYMLANCKRLYVRLQCCNLRLPSEIAAYDADFQQCLNDNAVVLRDFERLTYEVSKLDEGSAPQAPALGVLADALHEVRTGQRELPQCRIS
;
A
#
# COMPACT_ATOMS: atom_id res chain seq x y z
N MET A 1 23.20 -44.83 -69.67
CA MET A 1 22.13 -43.88 -69.28
C MET A 1 21.10 -44.66 -68.49
N ILE A 2 20.72 -44.18 -67.32
CA ILE A 2 19.99 -44.97 -66.31
C ILE A 2 18.58 -45.32 -66.84
N PRO A 3 18.23 -46.60 -67.01
CA PRO A 3 16.90 -46.98 -67.48
C PRO A 3 15.96 -46.97 -66.27
N TYR A 4 15.54 -45.79 -65.82
CA TYR A 4 14.47 -45.73 -64.83
C TYR A 4 13.22 -46.30 -65.48
N ALA A 5 12.78 -47.46 -65.00
CA ALA A 5 11.52 -48.05 -65.44
C ALA A 5 10.38 -47.09 -65.06
N ILE A 6 9.68 -46.56 -66.06
CA ILE A 6 8.52 -45.71 -65.82
C ILE A 6 7.33 -46.63 -65.51
N HIS A 7 6.68 -46.37 -64.38
CA HIS A 7 5.59 -47.21 -63.88
C HIS A 7 4.23 -46.61 -64.22
N CYS A 8 3.28 -47.49 -64.57
CA CYS A 8 1.89 -47.14 -64.77
C CYS A 8 1.30 -46.50 -63.52
N THR A 9 0.62 -45.36 -63.67
CA THR A 9 -0.03 -44.67 -62.54
C THR A 9 -1.16 -45.49 -61.89
N ALA A 10 -1.80 -46.38 -62.66
CA ALA A 10 -2.95 -47.14 -62.20
C ALA A 10 -2.56 -48.41 -61.43
N CYS A 11 -1.62 -49.20 -61.97
CA CYS A 11 -1.28 -50.52 -61.40
C CYS A 11 0.20 -50.70 -61.05
N LYS A 12 1.02 -49.65 -61.20
CA LYS A 12 2.48 -49.67 -60.96
C LYS A 12 3.28 -50.66 -61.83
N GLY A 13 2.66 -51.32 -62.81
CA GLY A 13 3.35 -52.13 -63.80
C GLY A 13 4.29 -51.31 -64.69
N VAL A 14 5.33 -51.95 -65.24
CA VAL A 14 6.33 -51.26 -66.10
C VAL A 14 5.71 -50.92 -67.45
N LEU A 15 5.94 -49.69 -67.92
CA LEU A 15 5.55 -49.24 -69.27
C LEU A 15 6.58 -49.70 -70.31
N LEU A 16 6.11 -50.33 -71.38
CA LEU A 16 6.94 -50.81 -72.49
C LEU A 16 6.53 -50.12 -73.79
N PHE A 17 7.49 -49.73 -74.61
CA PHE A 17 7.23 -49.12 -75.91
C PHE A 17 6.89 -50.19 -76.96
N ARG A 18 5.72 -50.08 -77.60
CA ARG A 18 5.28 -50.95 -78.71
C ARG A 18 4.55 -50.12 -79.76
N THR A 19 5.00 -50.15 -81.02
CA THR A 19 4.26 -49.53 -82.15
C THR A 19 3.82 -48.10 -81.85
N ASP A 20 4.79 -47.24 -81.50
CA ASP A 20 4.61 -45.80 -81.24
C ASP A 20 3.75 -45.41 -80.02
N VAL A 21 3.43 -46.37 -79.15
CA VAL A 21 2.69 -46.13 -77.90
C VAL A 21 3.39 -46.83 -76.74
N TYR A 22 3.37 -46.22 -75.55
CA TYR A 22 3.82 -46.87 -74.33
C TYR A 22 2.66 -47.63 -73.70
N VAL A 23 2.80 -48.93 -73.53
CA VAL A 23 1.74 -49.80 -72.99
C VAL A 23 2.19 -50.41 -71.68
N CYS A 24 1.33 -50.37 -70.67
CA CYS A 24 1.59 -51.03 -69.40
C CYS A 24 1.59 -52.56 -69.57
N SER A 25 2.69 -53.20 -69.16
CA SER A 25 2.84 -54.66 -69.18
C SER A 25 1.82 -55.40 -68.31
N SER A 26 1.27 -54.76 -67.27
CA SER A 26 0.37 -55.41 -66.32
C SER A 26 -1.12 -55.17 -66.61
N CYS A 27 -1.51 -53.96 -67.04
CA CYS A 27 -2.93 -53.62 -67.26
C CYS A 27 -3.28 -53.31 -68.72
N GLY A 28 -2.31 -53.31 -69.64
CA GLY A 28 -2.54 -53.05 -71.06
C GLY A 28 -2.91 -51.60 -71.41
N LYS A 29 -2.92 -50.68 -70.43
CA LYS A 29 -3.24 -49.27 -70.67
C LYS A 29 -2.17 -48.58 -71.50
N GLY A 30 -2.58 -47.94 -72.60
CA GLY A 30 -1.72 -47.14 -73.46
C GLY A 30 -1.53 -45.72 -72.95
N TYR A 31 -0.34 -45.18 -73.20
CA TYR A 31 0.10 -43.84 -72.87
C TYR A 31 0.80 -43.25 -74.09
N SER A 32 0.50 -41.99 -74.42
CA SER A 32 1.25 -41.28 -75.46
C SER A 32 2.67 -40.95 -75.00
N GLU A 33 3.57 -40.68 -75.94
CA GLU A 33 4.95 -40.30 -75.63
C GLU A 33 5.01 -39.05 -74.73
N GLU A 34 4.15 -38.06 -74.98
CA GLU A 34 4.05 -36.83 -74.18
C GLU A 34 3.61 -37.12 -72.74
N GLN A 35 2.66 -38.04 -72.56
CA GLN A 35 2.20 -38.47 -71.23
C GLN A 35 3.30 -39.18 -70.44
N VAL A 36 4.10 -40.02 -71.10
CA VAL A 36 5.24 -40.71 -70.47
C VAL A 36 6.35 -39.74 -70.12
N ARG A 37 6.60 -38.74 -70.98
CA ARG A 37 7.54 -37.65 -70.71
C ARG A 37 7.12 -36.83 -69.48
N ASN A 38 5.85 -36.44 -69.41
CA ASN A 38 5.29 -35.74 -68.24
C ASN A 38 5.37 -36.59 -66.97
N LEU A 39 5.15 -37.91 -67.08
CA LEU A 39 5.28 -38.82 -65.95
C LEU A 39 6.72 -38.91 -65.42
N ALA A 40 7.69 -38.98 -66.33
CA ALA A 40 9.10 -39.07 -65.99
C ALA A 40 9.63 -37.78 -65.34
N GLU A 41 9.17 -36.62 -65.81
CA GLU A 41 9.69 -35.32 -65.39
C GLU A 41 8.95 -34.75 -64.17
N TYR A 42 7.63 -34.96 -64.08
CA TYR A 42 6.77 -34.30 -63.10
C TYR A 42 5.96 -35.28 -62.22
N GLY A 43 5.99 -36.58 -62.52
CA GLY A 43 5.24 -37.60 -61.77
C GLY A 43 3.73 -37.61 -62.05
N SER A 44 3.23 -36.84 -63.03
CA SER A 44 1.82 -36.76 -63.40
C SER A 44 1.61 -36.85 -64.91
N ILE A 45 0.49 -37.44 -65.34
CA ILE A 45 0.12 -37.58 -66.78
C ILE A 45 -0.40 -36.25 -67.34
N GLU A 46 -0.97 -35.41 -66.48
CA GLU A 46 -1.54 -34.13 -66.86
C GLU A 46 -0.42 -33.15 -67.22
N ALA A 47 -0.58 -32.48 -68.38
CA ALA A 47 0.26 -31.36 -68.74
C ALA A 47 0.03 -30.23 -67.72
N ARG A 48 1.06 -29.87 -66.95
CA ARG A 48 0.99 -28.63 -66.18
C ARG A 48 1.01 -27.49 -67.18
N VAL A 49 -0.12 -26.79 -67.32
CA VAL A 49 -0.12 -25.46 -67.94
C VAL A 49 0.75 -24.59 -67.05
N PRO A 50 1.93 -24.10 -67.51
CA PRO A 50 2.74 -23.20 -66.71
C PRO A 50 1.89 -21.96 -66.41
N MET A 51 1.60 -21.72 -65.13
CA MET A 51 0.86 -20.53 -64.73
C MET A 51 1.72 -19.31 -65.06
N ASP A 52 1.22 -18.46 -65.96
CA ASP A 52 1.84 -17.18 -66.26
C ASP A 52 2.07 -16.38 -64.96
N ARG A 53 3.28 -15.80 -64.83
CA ARG A 53 3.72 -15.05 -63.64
C ARG A 53 2.73 -13.94 -63.26
N ASN A 54 2.06 -13.35 -64.25
CA ASN A 54 1.06 -12.31 -64.02
C ASN A 54 -0.23 -12.85 -63.38
N THR A 55 -0.65 -14.06 -63.74
CA THR A 55 -1.82 -14.72 -63.15
C THR A 55 -1.57 -15.13 -61.70
N ALA A 56 -0.36 -15.62 -61.40
CA ALA A 56 0.04 -15.93 -60.03
C ALA A 56 0.07 -14.69 -59.13
N ARG A 57 0.66 -13.58 -59.61
CA ARG A 57 0.68 -12.30 -58.89
C ARG A 57 -0.71 -11.75 -58.63
N ARG A 58 -1.61 -11.83 -59.62
CA ARG A 58 -3.01 -11.39 -59.46
C ARG A 58 -3.75 -12.18 -58.39
N LYS A 59 -3.57 -13.51 -58.35
CA LYS A 59 -4.18 -14.34 -57.31
C LYS A 59 -3.66 -13.99 -55.92
N ILE A 60 -2.34 -13.83 -55.76
CA ILE A 60 -1.73 -13.44 -54.48
C ILE A 60 -2.27 -12.08 -54.01
N ALA A 61 -2.36 -11.10 -54.89
CA ALA A 61 -2.91 -9.78 -54.56
C ALA A 61 -4.37 -9.87 -54.07
N ILE A 62 -5.21 -10.68 -54.72
CA ILE A 62 -6.61 -10.89 -54.30
C ILE A 62 -6.68 -11.52 -52.90
N TRP A 63 -5.82 -12.51 -52.60
CA TRP A 63 -5.76 -13.13 -51.28
C TRP A 63 -5.37 -12.14 -50.18
N ILE A 64 -4.39 -11.26 -50.44
CA ILE A 64 -3.97 -10.22 -49.49
C ILE A 64 -5.13 -9.24 -49.25
N ILE A 65 -5.77 -8.75 -50.32
CA ILE A 65 -6.88 -7.81 -50.20
C ILE A 65 -8.05 -8.44 -49.45
N ALA A 66 -8.40 -9.69 -49.74
CA ALA A 66 -9.46 -10.42 -49.04
C ALA A 66 -9.14 -10.62 -47.56
N GLY A 67 -7.88 -10.93 -47.22
CA GLY A 67 -7.42 -11.05 -45.83
C GLY A 67 -7.54 -9.73 -45.07
N VAL A 68 -7.11 -8.62 -45.66
CA VAL A 68 -7.22 -7.28 -45.06
C VAL A 68 -8.68 -6.88 -44.86
N LEU A 69 -9.55 -7.14 -45.84
CA LEU A 69 -10.99 -6.85 -45.71
C LEU A 69 -11.63 -7.68 -44.58
N LEU A 70 -11.23 -8.93 -44.41
CA LEU A 70 -11.72 -9.78 -43.33
C LEU A 70 -11.27 -9.27 -41.96
N GLU A 71 -10.01 -8.84 -41.80
CA GLU A 71 -9.53 -8.24 -40.56
C GLU A 71 -10.28 -6.94 -40.21
N ILE A 72 -10.52 -6.08 -41.20
CA ILE A 72 -11.31 -4.86 -41.01
C ILE A 72 -12.73 -5.21 -40.56
N LEU A 73 -13.36 -6.22 -41.17
CA LEU A 73 -14.70 -6.68 -40.78
C LEU A 73 -14.73 -7.19 -39.34
N VAL A 74 -13.75 -8.01 -38.95
CA VAL A 74 -13.62 -8.51 -37.57
C VAL A 74 -13.42 -7.35 -36.60
N ALA A 75 -12.58 -6.37 -36.96
CA ALA A 75 -12.30 -5.23 -36.10
C ALA A 75 -13.51 -4.30 -35.92
N VAL A 76 -14.30 -4.08 -36.98
CA VAL A 76 -15.48 -3.20 -36.91
C VAL A 76 -16.69 -3.90 -36.30
N CYS A 77 -16.86 -5.22 -36.52
CA CYS A 77 -18.05 -5.92 -36.07
C CYS A 77 -17.87 -6.59 -34.71
N ILE A 78 -16.71 -7.19 -34.42
CA ILE A 78 -16.54 -8.06 -33.23
C ILE A 78 -15.91 -7.30 -32.07
N HIS A 79 -14.85 -6.50 -32.30
CA HIS A 79 -14.20 -5.75 -31.23
C HIS A 79 -15.12 -4.80 -30.45
N PRO A 80 -16.01 -3.99 -31.07
CA PRO A 80 -16.89 -3.12 -30.29
C PRO A 80 -17.91 -3.90 -29.47
N ILE A 81 -18.41 -5.03 -29.96
CA ILE A 81 -19.33 -5.90 -29.20
C ILE A 81 -18.61 -6.48 -27.98
N PHE A 82 -17.39 -6.98 -28.17
CA PHE A 82 -16.57 -7.49 -27.08
C PHE A 82 -16.29 -6.38 -26.05
N LEU A 83 -15.92 -5.18 -26.50
CA LEU A 83 -15.63 -4.04 -25.63
C LEU A 83 -16.87 -3.60 -24.84
N ILE A 84 -18.07 -3.59 -25.44
CA ILE A 84 -19.34 -3.29 -24.75
C ILE A 84 -19.66 -4.36 -23.69
N LEU A 85 -19.48 -5.65 -24.02
CA LEU A 85 -19.73 -6.75 -23.10
C LEU A 85 -18.79 -6.73 -21.88
N THR A 86 -17.52 -6.38 -22.09
CA THR A 86 -16.53 -6.28 -21.00
C THR A 86 -16.54 -4.92 -20.29
N LEU A 87 -17.19 -3.90 -20.86
CA LEU A 87 -17.22 -2.54 -20.31
C LEU A 87 -17.80 -2.52 -18.89
N SER A 88 -18.89 -3.26 -18.64
CA SER A 88 -19.52 -3.34 -17.32
C SER A 88 -18.60 -3.94 -16.26
N VAL A 89 -17.80 -4.94 -16.63
CA VAL A 89 -16.82 -5.59 -15.75
C VAL A 89 -15.66 -4.63 -15.46
N HIS A 90 -15.16 -3.95 -16.48
CA HIS A 90 -14.11 -2.95 -16.31
C HIS A 90 -14.59 -1.75 -15.49
N LEU A 91 -15.78 -1.19 -15.75
CA LEU A 91 -16.36 -0.11 -14.97
C LEU A 91 -16.57 -0.51 -13.50
N GLY A 92 -17.01 -1.74 -13.23
CA GLY A 92 -17.13 -2.27 -11.88
C GLY A 92 -15.78 -2.37 -11.15
N PHE A 93 -14.76 -2.89 -11.85
CA PHE A 93 -13.40 -3.02 -11.32
C PHE A 93 -12.74 -1.66 -11.09
N PHE A 94 -12.80 -0.75 -12.08
CA PHE A 94 -12.30 0.62 -11.96
C PHE A 94 -13.05 1.40 -10.89
N GLY A 95 -14.37 1.23 -10.76
CA GLY A 95 -15.15 1.89 -9.70
C GLY A 95 -14.80 1.41 -8.29
N ALA A 96 -14.43 0.14 -8.12
CA ALA A 96 -13.91 -0.40 -6.86
C ALA A 96 -12.48 0.10 -6.59
N TYR A 97 -11.64 0.17 -7.62
CA TYR A 97 -10.26 0.64 -7.52
C TYR A 97 -10.19 2.14 -7.22
N LEU A 98 -11.01 2.96 -7.88
CA LEU A 98 -11.17 4.39 -7.62
C LEU A 98 -11.80 4.66 -6.24
N ARG A 99 -12.66 3.76 -5.71
CA ARG A 99 -13.10 3.81 -4.31
C ARG A 99 -11.93 3.59 -3.35
N LYS A 100 -11.13 2.54 -3.56
CA LYS A 100 -9.93 2.30 -2.75
C LYS A 100 -8.92 3.44 -2.83
N ILE A 101 -8.69 4.01 -4.01
CA ILE A 101 -7.83 5.20 -4.17
C ILE A 101 -8.43 6.39 -3.44
N ARG A 102 -9.73 6.68 -3.60
CA ARG A 102 -10.39 7.78 -2.88
C ARG A 102 -10.34 7.60 -1.36
N ASP A 103 -10.51 6.38 -0.86
CA ASP A 103 -10.44 6.09 0.57
C ASP A 103 -8.98 6.16 1.08
N ALA A 104 -7.99 5.87 0.23
CA ALA A 104 -6.57 6.08 0.52
C ALA A 104 -6.11 7.55 0.36
N VAL A 105 -6.74 8.31 -0.54
CA VAL A 105 -6.45 9.72 -0.87
C VAL A 105 -7.26 10.69 0.00
N LYS A 106 -8.27 10.21 0.73
CA LYS A 106 -8.71 10.81 2.00
C LYS A 106 -7.60 10.65 3.05
N LEU A 107 -6.43 11.21 2.74
CA LEU A 107 -5.51 11.71 3.75
C LEU A 107 -6.37 12.60 4.66
N PRO A 108 -6.47 12.29 5.96
CA PRO A 108 -7.13 13.21 6.88
C PRO A 108 -6.45 14.56 6.67
N ALA A 109 -7.27 15.60 6.42
CA ALA A 109 -6.82 16.99 6.27
C ALA A 109 -5.63 17.22 7.19
N LYS A 110 -4.48 17.62 6.62
CA LYS A 110 -3.19 17.80 7.32
C LYS A 110 -3.47 18.21 8.76
N LYS A 111 -3.54 17.23 9.66
CA LYS A 111 -3.86 17.50 11.07
C LYS A 111 -2.65 18.28 11.50
N THR A 112 -2.83 19.58 11.73
CA THR A 112 -1.85 20.37 12.46
C THR A 112 -1.49 19.52 13.67
N ALA A 113 -0.19 19.25 13.83
CA ALA A 113 0.26 18.47 14.96
C ALA A 113 -0.31 19.13 16.23
N PRO A 114 -0.79 18.36 17.22
CA PRO A 114 -1.27 18.96 18.46
C PRO A 114 -0.15 19.79 19.08
N GLU A 115 -0.46 21.03 19.45
CA GLU A 115 0.51 21.98 20.01
C GLU A 115 0.17 22.35 21.46
N THR A 116 -1.12 22.47 21.78
CA THR A 116 -1.58 22.88 23.11
C THR A 116 -2.02 21.69 23.97
N VAL A 117 -2.09 21.90 25.28
CA VAL A 117 -2.64 20.92 26.24
C VAL A 117 -4.02 20.42 25.81
N GLU A 118 -4.89 21.33 25.36
CA GLU A 118 -6.25 20.99 24.94
C GLU A 118 -6.26 20.15 23.65
N ASP A 119 -5.35 20.44 22.70
CA ASP A 119 -5.20 19.62 21.48
C ASP A 119 -4.79 18.19 21.83
N TYR A 120 -3.82 18.02 22.73
CA TYR A 120 -3.38 16.70 23.16
C TYR A 120 -4.47 15.95 23.91
N ILE A 121 -5.24 16.60 24.79
CA ILE A 121 -6.38 15.98 25.47
C ILE A 121 -7.41 15.49 24.44
N ALA A 122 -7.77 16.33 23.46
CA ALA A 122 -8.74 15.97 22.44
C ALA A 122 -8.28 14.78 21.58
N VAL A 123 -7.01 14.80 21.16
CA VAL A 123 -6.41 13.74 20.34
C VAL A 123 -6.31 12.43 21.12
N PHE A 124 -5.85 12.44 22.36
CA PHE A 124 -5.74 11.23 23.17
C PHE A 124 -7.10 10.62 23.51
N ARG A 125 -8.12 11.43 23.80
CA ARG A 125 -9.50 10.94 23.97
C ARG A 125 -10.02 10.28 22.70
N THR A 126 -9.72 10.88 21.54
CA THR A 126 -10.09 10.29 20.24
C THR A 126 -9.38 8.95 20.02
N ILE A 127 -8.10 8.85 20.38
CA ILE A 127 -7.34 7.59 20.28
C ILE A 127 -7.96 6.54 21.21
N GLN A 128 -8.21 6.88 22.47
CA GLN A 128 -8.81 5.97 23.46
C GLN A 128 -10.20 5.47 23.02
N GLN A 129 -11.03 6.33 22.45
CA GLN A 129 -12.35 5.95 21.94
C GLN A 129 -12.27 4.97 20.77
N ASN A 130 -11.28 5.14 19.89
CA ASN A 130 -11.10 4.29 18.71
C ASN A 130 -10.32 3.00 19.01
N ALA A 131 -9.54 2.98 20.09
CA ALA A 131 -8.76 1.84 20.54
C ALA A 131 -8.79 1.75 22.09
N PRO A 132 -9.89 1.22 22.67
CA PRO A 132 -10.08 1.18 24.12
C PRO A 132 -9.03 0.34 24.87
N GLU A 133 -8.44 -0.65 24.17
CA GLU A 133 -7.38 -1.51 24.72
C GLU A 133 -6.08 -0.73 25.00
N CYS A 134 -5.91 0.44 24.39
CA CYS A 134 -4.76 1.31 24.64
C CYS A 134 -5.02 2.26 25.82
N ALA A 135 -4.83 1.76 27.05
CA ALA A 135 -5.04 2.52 28.29
C ALA A 135 -4.15 3.79 28.38
N TYR A 136 -2.94 3.76 27.83
CA TYR A 136 -1.95 4.86 27.92
C TYR A 136 -2.47 6.19 27.38
N ALA A 137 -3.27 6.17 26.31
CA ALA A 137 -3.85 7.39 25.74
C ALA A 137 -4.84 8.04 26.73
N GLY A 138 -5.69 7.21 27.36
CA GLY A 138 -6.62 7.68 28.37
C GLY A 138 -5.91 8.26 29.59
N GLU A 139 -4.85 7.59 30.04
CA GLU A 139 -4.04 8.05 31.17
C GLU A 139 -3.32 9.37 30.88
N ALA A 140 -2.71 9.51 29.70
CA ALA A 140 -2.08 10.77 29.28
C ALA A 140 -3.10 11.93 29.23
N ALA A 141 -4.30 11.69 28.70
CA ALA A 141 -5.37 12.70 28.68
C ALA A 141 -5.82 13.09 30.10
N TYR A 142 -5.88 12.12 31.01
CA TYR A 142 -6.21 12.36 32.41
C TYR A 142 -5.13 13.19 33.11
N GLN A 143 -3.85 12.86 32.93
CA GLN A 143 -2.72 13.59 33.51
C GLN A 143 -2.67 15.05 33.05
N LEU A 144 -2.90 15.31 31.75
CA LEU A 144 -2.98 16.68 31.23
C LEU A 144 -4.16 17.46 31.83
N LYS A 145 -5.31 16.82 32.02
CA LYS A 145 -6.45 17.44 32.70
C LYS A 145 -6.10 17.77 34.16
N MET A 146 -5.42 16.87 34.87
CA MET A 146 -4.94 17.10 36.23
C MET A 146 -3.98 18.27 36.32
N LEU A 147 -3.04 18.41 35.38
CA LEU A 147 -2.14 19.57 35.32
C LEU A 147 -2.94 20.88 35.30
N ARG A 148 -3.94 20.98 34.42
CA ARG A 148 -4.79 22.19 34.30
C ARG A 148 -5.58 22.47 35.56
N GLU A 149 -6.10 21.43 36.21
CA GLU A 149 -6.80 21.58 37.49
C GLU A 149 -5.84 22.06 38.59
N ARG A 150 -4.62 21.52 38.67
CA ARG A 150 -3.62 21.94 39.67
C ARG A 150 -3.10 23.36 39.44
N GLN A 151 -2.81 23.75 38.20
CA GLN A 151 -2.46 25.13 37.85
C GLN A 151 -3.55 26.11 38.28
N LYS A 152 -4.83 25.79 38.04
CA LYS A 152 -5.95 26.64 38.48
C LYS A 152 -6.03 26.78 39.99
N VAL A 153 -5.81 25.71 40.75
CA VAL A 153 -5.79 25.76 42.22
C VAL A 153 -4.64 26.63 42.71
N LEU A 154 -3.45 26.48 42.11
CA LEU A 154 -2.30 27.28 42.47
C LEU A 154 -2.52 28.77 42.17
N HIS A 155 -3.10 29.11 41.01
CA HIS A 155 -3.48 30.51 40.68
C HIS A 155 -4.49 31.08 41.67
N TYR A 156 -5.43 30.27 42.14
CA TYR A 156 -6.40 30.68 43.15
C TYR A 156 -5.71 30.97 44.49
N LEU A 157 -4.84 30.08 44.97
CA LEU A 157 -4.10 30.25 46.23
C LEU A 157 -3.14 31.45 46.19
N MET A 158 -2.55 31.72 45.02
CA MET A 158 -1.61 32.84 44.85
C MET A 158 -2.32 34.18 44.57
N GLY A 159 -3.65 34.21 44.49
CA GLY A 159 -4.42 35.44 44.26
C GLY A 159 -4.36 35.98 42.82
N GLY A 160 -3.92 35.18 41.84
CA GLY A 160 -3.86 35.56 40.44
C GLY A 160 -2.93 34.72 39.57
N THR A 161 -2.89 35.04 38.27
CA THR A 161 -2.03 34.37 37.27
C THR A 161 -0.60 34.90 37.23
N GLN A 162 -0.34 36.02 37.91
CA GLN A 162 0.98 36.61 38.08
C GLN A 162 1.49 36.26 39.47
N HIS A 163 2.36 35.26 39.57
CA HIS A 163 2.96 34.81 40.83
C HIS A 163 4.39 34.33 40.60
N SER A 164 5.15 34.20 41.68
CA SER A 164 6.59 33.84 41.65
C SER A 164 6.89 32.47 41.04
N PHE A 165 5.91 31.57 40.98
CA PHE A 165 6.06 30.22 40.41
C PHE A 165 5.68 30.13 38.92
N ARG A 166 5.25 31.22 38.29
CA ARG A 166 4.72 31.20 36.92
C ARG A 166 5.69 30.61 35.88
N ASP A 167 6.97 30.92 36.00
CA ASP A 167 7.99 30.39 35.07
C ASP A 167 8.15 28.88 35.23
N ALA A 168 8.18 28.39 36.47
CA ALA A 168 8.24 26.97 36.77
C ALA A 168 6.97 26.21 36.30
N GLU A 169 5.80 26.83 36.39
CA GLU A 169 4.57 26.25 35.83
C GLU A 169 4.64 26.09 34.31
N ASN A 170 5.14 27.12 33.61
CA ASN A 170 5.29 27.09 32.16
C ASN A 170 6.31 26.02 31.75
N GLU A 171 7.43 25.92 32.45
CA GLU A 171 8.45 24.90 32.20
C GLU A 171 7.90 23.48 32.40
N ALA A 172 7.14 23.26 33.48
CA ALA A 172 6.50 21.97 33.76
C ALA A 172 5.46 21.61 32.69
N GLU A 173 4.66 22.58 32.22
CA GLU A 173 3.73 22.38 31.11
C GLU A 173 4.46 22.01 29.82
N VAL A 174 5.53 22.71 29.47
CA VAL A 174 6.36 22.41 28.29
C VAL A 174 6.96 21.01 28.39
N TYR A 175 7.45 20.61 29.57
CA TYR A 175 8.00 19.28 29.80
C TYR A 175 6.94 18.18 29.63
N MET A 176 5.77 18.34 30.26
CA MET A 176 4.67 17.39 30.10
C MET A 176 4.19 17.31 28.64
N LEU A 177 4.11 18.44 27.94
CA LEU A 177 3.76 18.47 26.51
C LEU A 177 4.80 17.76 25.64
N ALA A 178 6.10 17.87 25.97
CA ALA A 178 7.16 17.14 25.26
C ALA A 178 7.00 15.62 25.42
N ASN A 179 6.69 15.15 26.64
CA ASN A 179 6.41 13.73 26.90
C ASN A 179 5.13 13.27 26.18
N CYS A 180 4.07 14.06 26.23
CA CYS A 180 2.83 13.79 25.50
C CYS A 180 3.05 13.77 23.99
N LYS A 181 3.92 14.61 23.44
CA LYS A 181 4.30 14.57 22.02
C LYS A 181 5.00 13.26 21.67
N ARG A 182 5.95 12.80 22.50
CA ARG A 182 6.62 11.50 22.30
C ARG A 182 5.62 10.35 22.32
N LEU A 183 4.75 10.33 23.33
CA LEU A 183 3.70 9.33 23.48
C LEU A 183 2.74 9.35 22.27
N TYR A 184 2.31 10.53 21.83
CA TYR A 184 1.46 10.71 20.66
C TYR A 184 2.09 10.17 19.38
N VAL A 185 3.35 10.52 19.09
CA VAL A 185 4.06 10.02 17.90
C VAL A 185 4.13 8.50 17.91
N ARG A 186 4.46 7.90 19.06
CA ARG A 186 4.49 6.43 19.19
C ARG A 186 3.12 5.80 18.97
N LEU A 187 2.06 6.36 19.55
CA LEU A 187 0.69 5.87 19.35
C LEU A 187 0.21 6.02 17.89
N GLN A 188 0.68 7.01 17.14
CA GLN A 188 0.37 7.12 15.71
C GLN A 188 1.11 6.08 14.86
N CYS A 189 2.28 5.63 15.29
CA CYS A 189 3.08 4.63 14.59
C CYS A 189 2.68 3.19 14.90
N CYS A 190 1.98 2.94 16.01
CA CYS A 190 1.51 1.62 16.40
C CYS A 190 0.18 1.28 15.71
N ASN A 191 0.04 0.05 15.21
CA ASN A 191 -1.28 -0.48 14.92
C ASN A 191 -1.95 -0.83 16.25
N LEU A 192 -2.76 0.09 16.77
CA LEU A 192 -3.45 -0.01 18.06
C LEU A 192 -4.45 -1.18 18.16
N ARG A 193 -4.62 -1.96 17.09
CA ARG A 193 -5.42 -3.20 17.05
C ARG A 193 -4.58 -4.46 17.30
N LEU A 194 -3.26 -4.34 17.36
CA LEU A 194 -2.33 -5.44 17.58
C LEU A 194 -1.65 -5.29 18.95
N PRO A 195 -2.03 -6.10 19.95
CA PRO A 195 -1.45 -6.03 21.30
C PRO A 195 0.08 -6.19 21.33
N SER A 196 0.65 -6.97 20.40
CA SER A 196 2.09 -7.18 20.30
C SER A 196 2.87 -5.91 19.92
N GLU A 197 2.28 -5.04 19.10
CA GLU A 197 2.93 -3.76 18.74
C GLU A 197 2.85 -2.75 19.89
N ILE A 198 1.77 -2.77 20.67
CA ILE A 198 1.64 -1.96 21.88
C ILE A 198 2.67 -2.41 22.92
N ALA A 199 2.82 -3.72 23.14
CA ALA A 199 3.78 -4.29 24.08
C ALA A 199 5.23 -3.93 23.75
N ALA A 200 5.56 -3.75 22.47
CA ALA A 200 6.91 -3.36 22.04
C ALA A 200 7.32 -1.96 22.53
N TYR A 201 6.34 -1.09 22.81
CA TYR A 201 6.57 0.29 23.29
C TYR A 201 6.07 0.51 24.72
N ASP A 202 5.68 -0.55 25.44
CA ASP A 202 5.11 -0.44 26.80
C ASP A 202 6.06 0.29 27.75
N ALA A 203 7.35 -0.06 27.74
CA ALA A 203 8.37 0.61 28.56
C ALA A 203 8.48 2.12 28.25
N ASP A 204 8.46 2.49 26.96
CA ASP A 204 8.49 3.90 26.52
C ASP A 204 7.23 4.65 26.98
N PHE A 205 6.05 4.03 26.85
CA PHE A 205 4.79 4.63 27.27
C PHE A 205 4.73 4.83 28.79
N GLN A 206 5.08 3.79 29.55
CA GLN A 206 5.15 3.83 31.01
C GLN A 206 6.14 4.89 31.48
N GLN A 207 7.31 4.99 30.85
CA GLN A 207 8.28 6.03 31.20
C GLN A 207 7.69 7.44 31.03
N CYS A 208 7.09 7.74 29.88
CA CYS A 208 6.49 9.05 29.63
C CYS A 208 5.37 9.38 30.64
N LEU A 209 4.54 8.41 30.99
CA LEU A 209 3.46 8.58 31.97
C LEU A 209 3.98 8.74 33.40
N ASN A 210 5.04 8.01 33.75
CA ASN A 210 5.68 8.12 35.06
C ASN A 210 6.37 9.49 35.22
N ASP A 211 7.07 9.97 34.20
CA ASP A 211 7.71 11.28 34.19
C ASP A 211 6.65 12.40 34.39
N ASN A 212 5.51 12.28 33.70
CA ASN A 212 4.38 13.18 33.90
C ASN A 212 3.79 13.09 35.31
N ALA A 213 3.68 11.89 35.88
CA ALA A 213 3.16 11.67 37.23
C ALA A 213 4.08 12.26 38.31
N VAL A 214 5.40 12.36 38.07
CA VAL A 214 6.32 13.08 38.95
C VAL A 214 5.99 14.57 38.96
N VAL A 215 5.84 15.19 37.79
CA VAL A 215 5.47 16.61 37.68
C VAL A 215 4.16 16.91 38.41
N LEU A 216 3.14 16.06 38.23
CA LEU A 216 1.85 16.22 38.91
C LEU A 216 1.96 16.12 40.43
N ARG A 217 2.79 15.21 40.95
CA ARG A 217 3.05 15.08 42.40
C ARG A 217 3.77 16.30 42.95
N ASP A 218 4.71 16.87 42.20
CA ASP A 218 5.42 18.08 42.62
C ASP A 218 4.46 19.29 42.68
N PHE A 219 3.54 19.41 41.70
CA PHE A 219 2.45 20.40 41.75
C PHE A 219 1.53 20.22 42.96
N GLU A 220 1.15 18.98 43.27
CA GLU A 220 0.32 18.68 44.43
C GLU A 220 1.01 19.06 45.74
N ARG A 221 2.29 18.71 45.88
CA ARG A 221 3.11 19.09 47.04
C ARG A 221 3.21 20.60 47.17
N LEU A 222 3.46 21.32 46.08
CA LEU A 222 3.52 22.78 46.08
C LEU A 222 2.21 23.41 46.53
N THR A 223 1.10 22.95 45.95
CA THR A 223 -0.25 23.42 46.29
C THR A 223 -0.50 23.26 47.79
N TYR A 224 -0.11 22.11 48.36
CA TYR A 224 -0.23 21.84 49.78
C TYR A 224 0.67 22.76 50.63
N GLU A 225 1.94 22.94 50.25
CA GLU A 225 2.88 23.82 50.95
C GLU A 225 2.40 25.28 50.93
N VAL A 226 1.90 25.77 49.80
CA VAL A 226 1.33 27.13 49.67
C VAL A 226 0.07 27.28 50.53
N SER A 227 -0.84 26.30 50.54
CA SER A 227 -2.05 26.36 51.35
C SER A 227 -1.78 26.49 52.85
N LYS A 228 -0.66 25.94 53.34
CA LYS A 228 -0.24 26.06 54.75
C LYS A 228 0.32 27.42 55.12
N LEU A 229 0.84 28.18 54.16
CA LEU A 229 1.38 29.52 54.41
C LEU A 229 0.26 30.53 54.69
N ASP A 230 -0.96 30.27 54.18
CA ASP A 230 -2.14 31.12 54.35
C ASP A 230 -2.80 30.97 55.74
N GLU A 231 -2.45 29.93 56.51
CA GLU A 231 -3.00 29.67 57.86
C GLU A 231 -2.36 30.51 59.00
N GLY A 232 -1.66 31.61 58.69
CA GLY A 232 -1.34 32.65 59.68
C GLY A 232 0.14 32.88 60.01
N SER A 233 1.07 32.51 59.14
CA SER A 233 2.49 32.87 59.30
C SER A 233 3.06 33.50 58.04
N ALA A 234 3.60 34.72 58.16
CA ALA A 234 4.34 35.37 57.08
C ALA A 234 5.39 34.39 56.55
N PRO A 235 5.45 34.13 55.23
CA PRO A 235 6.29 33.07 54.68
C PRO A 235 7.76 33.42 54.88
N GLN A 236 8.40 32.83 55.89
CA GLN A 236 9.85 32.70 55.91
C GLN A 236 10.20 31.61 54.90
N ALA A 237 10.99 31.97 53.89
CA ALA A 237 11.38 31.12 52.75
C ALA A 237 11.70 29.66 53.16
N PRO A 238 11.02 28.66 52.56
CA PRO A 238 11.75 27.70 51.71
C PRO A 238 10.97 27.11 50.50
N ALA A 239 9.75 27.56 50.16
CA ALA A 239 8.93 26.92 49.11
C ALA A 239 9.44 27.15 47.65
N LEU A 240 10.21 28.22 47.42
CA LEU A 240 10.75 28.57 46.09
C LEU A 240 11.92 27.68 45.65
N GLY A 241 12.76 27.25 46.59
CA GLY A 241 13.88 26.35 46.31
C GLY A 241 13.41 24.95 46.00
N VAL A 242 12.43 24.43 46.74
CA VAL A 242 11.99 23.03 46.63
C VAL A 242 11.35 22.71 45.28
N LEU A 243 10.60 23.64 44.66
CA LEU A 243 10.01 23.41 43.34
C LEU A 243 11.05 23.56 42.22
N ALA A 244 11.88 24.59 42.29
CA ALA A 244 12.94 24.81 41.32
C ALA A 244 13.97 23.66 41.36
N ASP A 245 14.34 23.20 42.55
CA ASP A 245 15.25 22.07 42.76
C ASP A 245 14.59 20.75 42.34
N ALA A 246 13.32 20.50 42.69
CA ALA A 246 12.61 19.29 42.25
C ALA A 246 12.46 19.22 40.72
N LEU A 247 12.09 20.34 40.07
CA LEU A 247 12.00 20.43 38.61
C LEU A 247 13.38 20.36 37.94
N HIS A 248 14.43 20.92 38.58
CA HIS A 248 15.81 20.85 38.11
C HIS A 248 16.41 19.43 38.25
N GLU A 249 16.10 18.71 39.34
CA GLU A 249 16.50 17.32 39.58
C GLU A 249 15.87 16.36 38.57
N VAL A 250 14.59 16.60 38.22
CA VAL A 250 13.90 15.87 37.14
C VAL A 250 14.52 16.18 35.77
N ARG A 251 14.89 17.44 35.50
CA ARG A 251 15.56 17.87 34.26
C ARG A 251 16.94 17.26 34.06
N THR A 252 17.69 17.03 35.13
CA THR A 252 19.09 16.58 35.08
C THR A 252 19.26 15.07 35.26
N GLY A 253 18.17 14.33 35.52
CA GLY A 253 18.22 12.89 35.79
C GLY A 253 18.98 12.53 37.07
N GLN A 254 19.17 13.48 37.98
CA GLN A 254 19.95 13.30 39.21
C GLN A 254 19.15 12.67 40.36
N ARG A 255 17.85 12.45 40.18
CA ARG A 255 17.01 11.77 41.17
C ARG A 255 17.09 10.25 40.97
N GLU A 256 17.93 9.57 41.76
CA GLU A 256 17.78 8.14 41.97
C GLU A 256 16.42 7.90 42.62
N LEU A 257 15.49 7.30 41.87
CA LEU A 257 14.20 6.86 42.42
C LEU A 257 14.48 6.01 43.67
N PRO A 258 13.78 6.23 44.80
CA PRO A 258 13.89 5.32 45.93
C PRO A 258 13.52 3.93 45.42
N GLN A 259 14.49 3.00 45.46
CA GLN A 259 14.24 1.60 45.18
C GLN A 259 13.11 1.16 46.11
N CYS A 260 11.95 0.85 45.54
CA CYS A 260 10.92 0.11 46.26
C CYS A 260 11.54 -1.22 46.71
N ARG A 261 12.01 -1.28 47.95
CA ARG A 261 12.22 -2.54 48.64
C ARG A 261 10.83 -3.10 48.92
N ILE A 262 10.42 -4.04 48.08
CA ILE A 262 9.32 -4.93 48.41
C ILE A 262 9.86 -5.85 49.51
N SER A 263 9.40 -5.62 50.74
CA SER A 263 9.50 -6.55 51.86
C SER A 263 8.33 -7.53 51.82
#